data_AF-A0A7X8BQ99-F1
#
_entry.id   AF-A0A7X8BQ99-F1
#
_cell.length_a   1.000
_cell.length_b   1.000
_cell.length_c   1.000
_cell.angle_alpha   90.00
_cell.angle_beta   90.00
_cell.angle_gamma   90.00
#
_symmetry.space_group_name_H-M   'P 1'
#
loop_
_entity.id
_entity.type
_entity.pdbx_description
1 polymer ?
#
loop_
_entity_poly.entity_id
_entity_poly.type
_entity_poly.pdbx_seq_one_letter_code
_entity_poly.pdbx_strand_id
1 'polypeptide(L)'
;MASYGLVLSDELQEVYLDFKEKNNFDQDIVQRLFQYFKGLFITNTAQMKRIGREMTPAIEQQLRGAGYTSQSLEDLAKKTVYKIILTTDKSTFPHVNIHGDTIENNLSGCFMRGDRR
;
A
#
# COMPACT_ATOMS: atom_id res chain seq x y z
N MET A 1 -2.24 -2.60 -18.13
CA MET A 1 -2.80 -3.57 -17.16
C MET A 1 -2.81 -2.89 -15.79
N ALA A 2 -3.94 -2.91 -15.09
CA ALA A 2 -4.00 -2.39 -13.72
C ALA A 2 -3.18 -3.29 -12.79
N SER A 3 -2.42 -2.69 -11.87
CA SER A 3 -1.61 -3.44 -10.91
C SER A 3 -2.45 -3.90 -9.73
N TYR A 4 -2.22 -5.13 -9.26
CA TYR A 4 -2.73 -5.61 -7.98
C TYR A 4 -1.87 -5.02 -6.88
N GLY A 5 -2.31 -3.88 -6.38
CA GLY A 5 -1.59 -3.13 -5.36
C GLY A 5 -2.48 -2.13 -4.65
N LEU A 6 -1.99 -1.62 -3.53
CA LEU A 6 -2.67 -0.67 -2.67
C LEU A 6 -1.86 0.62 -2.60
N VAL A 7 -2.54 1.74 -2.36
CA VAL A 7 -1.89 3.03 -2.14
C VAL A 7 -1.86 3.31 -0.64
N LEU A 8 -0.73 3.80 -0.15
CA LEU A 8 -0.57 4.18 1.25
C LEU A 8 -0.66 5.70 1.39
N SER A 9 -1.24 6.15 2.50
CA SER A 9 -1.07 7.52 2.99
C SER A 9 0.39 7.84 3.28
N ASP A 10 0.72 9.12 3.37
CA ASP A 10 2.09 9.58 3.63
C ASP A 10 2.62 9.02 4.96
N GLU A 11 1.81 8.99 6.02
CA GLU A 11 2.14 8.43 7.34
C GLU A 11 2.40 6.92 7.30
N LEU A 12 1.48 6.13 6.72
CA LEU A 12 1.66 4.68 6.63
C LEU A 12 2.83 4.30 5.72
N GLN A 13 3.10 5.12 4.71
CA GLN A 13 4.24 4.93 3.83
C GLN A 13 5.56 5.15 4.57
N GLU A 14 5.63 6.15 5.45
CA GLU A 14 6.79 6.39 6.31
C GLU A 14 7.05 5.20 7.23
N VAL A 15 6.01 4.73 7.96
CA VAL A 15 6.12 3.55 8.84
C VAL A 15 6.55 2.30 8.08
N TYR A 16 6.03 2.10 6.85
CA TYR A 16 6.46 0.99 5.99
C TYR A 16 7.93 1.09 5.56
N LEU A 17 8.44 2.29 5.29
CA LEU A 17 9.84 2.50 4.98
C LEU A 17 10.72 2.26 6.20
N ASP A 18 10.32 2.73 7.38
CA ASP A 18 11.02 2.48 8.64
C ASP A 18 11.11 0.99 8.94
N PHE A 19 10.02 0.25 8.73
CA PHE A 19 10.01 -1.21 8.78
C PHE A 19 11.01 -1.85 7.81
N LYS A 20 11.03 -1.39 6.55
CA LYS A 20 11.90 -1.94 5.51
C LYS A 20 13.38 -1.69 5.79
N GLU A 21 13.71 -0.54 6.37
CA GLU A 21 15.07 -0.14 6.72
C GLU A 21 15.51 -0.65 8.10
N LYS A 22 14.63 -1.33 8.85
CA LYS A 22 14.85 -1.80 10.23
C LYS A 22 15.13 -0.66 11.21
N ASN A 23 14.52 0.50 10.98
CA ASN A 23 14.53 1.61 11.94
C ASN A 23 13.56 1.32 13.10
N ASN A 24 13.41 2.27 14.01
CA ASN A 24 12.38 2.18 15.04
C ASN A 24 10.99 2.42 14.40
N PHE A 25 10.09 1.44 14.46
CA PHE A 25 8.75 1.55 13.88
C PHE A 25 7.70 1.03 14.87
N ASP A 26 6.46 1.49 14.72
CA ASP A 26 5.34 1.00 15.50
C ASP A 26 4.88 -0.37 14.97
N GLN A 27 5.08 -1.41 15.79
CA GLN A 27 4.72 -2.78 15.44
C GLN A 27 3.21 -2.98 15.26
N ASP A 28 2.36 -2.28 16.02
CA ASP A 28 0.90 -2.43 15.92
C ASP A 28 0.40 -1.85 14.60
N ILE A 29 0.92 -0.67 14.21
CA ILE A 29 0.60 -0.05 12.92
C ILE A 29 1.05 -0.94 11.77
N VAL A 30 2.29 -1.46 11.81
CA VAL A 30 2.82 -2.36 10.78
C VAL A 30 2.00 -3.64 10.70
N GLN A 31 1.62 -4.24 11.83
CA GLN A 31 0.80 -5.46 11.84
C GLN A 31 -0.57 -5.21 11.18
N ARG A 32 -1.23 -4.10 11.51
CA ARG A 32 -2.51 -3.71 10.88
C ARG A 32 -2.34 -3.40 9.41
N LEU A 33 -1.27 -2.72 9.02
CA LEU A 33 -0.94 -2.45 7.62
C LEU A 33 -0.84 -3.76 6.80
N PHE A 34 -0.13 -4.76 7.33
CA PHE A 34 0.04 -6.04 6.66
C PHE A 34 -1.20 -6.92 6.66
N GLN A 35 -2.16 -6.71 7.57
CA GLN A 35 -3.45 -7.39 7.52
C GLN A 35 -4.21 -7.12 6.21
N TYR A 36 -4.08 -5.91 5.67
CA TYR A 36 -4.67 -5.50 4.39
C TYR A 36 -3.77 -5.79 3.18
N PHE A 37 -2.61 -6.43 3.37
CA PHE A 37 -1.67 -6.68 2.30
C PHE A 37 -2.26 -7.61 1.24
N LYS A 38 -2.38 -7.11 0.01
CA LYS A 38 -2.94 -7.83 -1.15
C LYS A 38 -2.04 -7.76 -2.39
N GLY A 39 -0.74 -7.51 -2.21
CA GLY A 39 0.21 -7.37 -3.32
C GLY A 39 1.19 -6.24 -3.10
N LEU A 40 1.39 -5.40 -4.10
CA LEU A 40 2.41 -4.34 -4.03
C LEU A 40 1.85 -3.05 -3.42
N PHE A 41 2.65 -2.33 -2.63
CA PHE A 41 2.35 -0.94 -2.29
C PHE A 41 2.84 -0.02 -3.40
N ILE A 42 1.95 0.83 -3.92
CA ILE A 42 2.27 1.78 -4.97
C ILE A 42 2.52 3.14 -4.34
N THR A 43 3.63 3.75 -4.72
CA THR A 43 4.10 5.04 -4.23
C THR A 43 4.40 5.99 -5.38
N ASN A 44 4.43 7.28 -5.08
CA ASN A 44 4.80 8.32 -6.01
C ASN A 44 6.09 9.05 -5.58
N THR A 45 6.89 9.51 -6.53
CA THR A 45 8.08 10.35 -6.26
C THR A 45 7.74 11.61 -5.46
N ALA A 46 6.58 12.24 -5.69
CA ALA A 46 6.13 13.38 -4.88
C ALA A 46 5.84 13.00 -3.42
N GLN A 47 5.29 11.81 -3.15
CA GLN A 47 5.06 11.31 -1.80
C GLN A 47 6.38 11.06 -1.08
N MET A 48 7.35 10.45 -1.75
CA MET A 48 8.68 10.22 -1.19
C MET A 48 9.42 11.52 -0.86
N LYS A 49 9.27 12.55 -1.70
CA LYS A 49 9.79 13.90 -1.42
C LYS A 49 9.12 14.56 -0.21
N ARG A 50 7.81 14.39 -0.02
CA ARG A 50 7.09 14.93 1.14
C ARG A 50 7.52 14.30 2.46
N ILE A 51 7.79 12.99 2.45
CA ILE A 51 8.31 12.24 3.60
C ILE A 51 9.81 12.57 3.84
N GLY A 52 10.48 13.25 2.90
CA GLY A 52 11.90 13.61 3.03
C GLY A 52 12.85 12.42 2.91
N ARG A 53 12.40 11.31 2.31
CA ARG A 53 13.19 10.09 2.14
C ARG A 53 13.84 10.06 0.76
N GLU A 54 15.17 10.00 0.73
CA GLU A 54 15.92 9.85 -0.52
C GLU A 54 15.66 8.49 -1.15
N MET A 55 15.25 8.50 -2.41
CA MET A 55 15.03 7.27 -3.18
C MET A 55 16.33 6.86 -3.86
N THR A 56 16.60 5.55 -3.90
CA THR A 56 17.66 5.04 -4.78
C THR A 56 17.34 5.42 -6.24
N PRO A 57 18.32 5.87 -7.04
CA PRO A 57 18.09 6.34 -8.41
C PRO A 57 17.35 5.34 -9.30
N ALA A 58 17.55 4.03 -9.08
CA ALA A 58 16.87 2.96 -9.80
C ALA A 58 15.35 2.95 -9.56
N ILE A 59 14.91 3.15 -8.31
CA ILE A 59 13.48 3.17 -7.95
C ILE A 59 12.84 4.45 -8.50
N GLU A 60 13.54 5.57 -8.41
CA GLU A 60 13.05 6.83 -8.98
C GLU A 60 12.86 6.71 -10.50
N GLN A 61 13.83 6.12 -11.21
CA GLN A 61 13.73 5.90 -12.65
C GLN A 61 12.57 4.95 -13.00
N GLN A 62 12.35 3.90 -12.21
CA GLN A 62 11.23 2.97 -12.38
C GLN A 62 9.88 3.68 -12.19
N LEU A 63 9.74 4.49 -11.14
CA LEU A 63 8.50 5.25 -10.88
C LEU A 63 8.23 6.29 -11.97
N ARG A 64 9.26 7.01 -12.43
CA ARG A 64 9.15 7.94 -13.55
C ARG A 64 8.76 7.23 -14.85
N GLY A 65 9.36 6.07 -15.14
CA GLY A 65 9.03 5.24 -16.30
C GLY A 65 7.59 4.70 -16.25
N ALA A 66 7.06 4.42 -15.06
CA ALA A 66 5.67 4.06 -14.84
C ALA A 66 4.70 5.26 -14.82
N GLY A 67 5.23 6.49 -14.91
CA GLY A 67 4.45 7.73 -14.89
C GLY A 67 3.93 8.10 -13.50
N TYR A 68 4.50 7.60 -12.41
CA TYR A 68 4.15 7.94 -11.03
C TYR A 68 5.03 9.09 -10.52
N THR A 69 4.67 10.33 -10.87
CA THR A 69 5.48 11.54 -10.59
C THR A 69 4.82 12.55 -9.64
N SER A 70 3.62 13.05 -9.96
CA SER A 70 2.95 14.13 -9.23
C SER A 70 1.44 13.93 -9.04
N GLN A 71 0.96 12.71 -9.27
CA GLN A 71 -0.46 12.36 -9.10
C GLN A 71 -0.90 12.40 -7.65
N SER A 72 -2.18 12.71 -7.44
CA SER A 72 -2.86 12.55 -6.16
C SER A 72 -2.93 11.07 -5.77
N LEU A 73 -3.10 10.79 -4.47
CA LEU A 73 -3.28 9.41 -3.97
C LEU A 73 -4.53 8.75 -4.60
N GLU A 74 -5.58 9.53 -4.85
CA GLU A 74 -6.81 9.06 -5.50
C GLU A 74 -6.59 8.63 -6.95
N ASP A 75 -5.79 9.39 -7.70
CA ASP A 75 -5.47 9.04 -9.08
C ASP A 75 -4.53 7.85 -9.18
N LEU A 76 -3.64 7.67 -8.20
CA LEU A 76 -2.83 6.45 -8.06
C LEU A 76 -3.72 5.25 -7.76
N ALA A 77 -4.65 5.40 -6.82
CA ALA A 77 -5.57 4.33 -6.44
C ALA A 77 -6.45 3.91 -7.63
N LYS A 78 -6.93 4.85 -8.45
CA LYS A 78 -7.69 4.55 -9.67
C LYS A 78 -6.93 3.67 -10.68
N LYS A 79 -5.59 3.71 -10.68
CA LYS A 79 -4.74 2.86 -11.54
C LYS A 79 -4.56 1.44 -10.99
N THR A 80 -4.93 1.21 -9.74
CA THR A 80 -4.94 -0.11 -9.11
C THR A 80 -6.26 -0.83 -9.32
N VAL A 81 -6.23 -2.15 -9.22
CA VAL A 81 -7.46 -2.96 -9.27
C VAL A 81 -8.37 -2.66 -8.08
N TYR A 82 -7.80 -2.49 -6.88
CA TYR A 82 -8.55 -2.34 -5.65
C TYR A 82 -9.15 -0.94 -5.47
N LYS A 83 -8.53 0.10 -6.02
CA LYS A 83 -8.96 1.51 -5.87
C LYS A 83 -9.10 1.93 -4.40
N ILE A 84 -8.24 1.36 -3.55
CA ILE A 84 -8.22 1.60 -2.10
C ILE A 84 -6.95 2.36 -1.71
N ILE A 85 -7.12 3.29 -0.78
CA ILE A 85 -6.04 4.00 -0.09
C ILE A 85 -6.10 3.63 1.39
N LEU A 86 -5.01 3.11 1.95
CA LEU A 86 -4.92 2.85 3.38
C LEU A 86 -4.57 4.15 4.13
N THR A 87 -5.34 4.46 5.17
CA THR A 87 -5.17 5.64 6.03
C THR A 87 -5.40 5.32 7.50
N THR A 88 -5.03 6.26 8.35
CA THR A 88 -5.21 6.26 9.82
C THR A 88 -6.46 7.01 10.24
N ASP A 89 -6.80 8.10 9.55
CA ASP A 89 -7.88 9.02 9.97
C ASP A 89 -9.20 8.85 9.21
N LYS A 90 -9.16 8.42 7.95
CA LYS A 90 -10.32 8.43 7.05
C LYS A 90 -10.88 7.03 6.83
N SER A 91 -12.20 6.90 6.90
CA SER A 91 -12.94 5.64 6.68
C SER A 91 -13.90 5.72 5.47
N THR A 92 -13.91 6.86 4.76
CA THR A 92 -14.76 7.04 3.57
C THR A 92 -14.05 6.58 2.31
N PHE A 93 -14.65 5.61 1.61
CA PHE A 93 -14.17 5.12 0.30
C PHE A 93 -13.77 6.28 -0.63
N PRO A 94 -12.59 6.25 -1.27
CA PRO A 94 -11.64 5.13 -1.41
C PRO A 94 -10.68 4.91 -0.21
N HIS A 95 -10.83 5.66 0.88
CA HIS A 95 -9.97 5.55 2.05
C HIS A 95 -10.47 4.46 3.00
N VAL A 96 -9.56 3.64 3.48
CA VAL A 96 -9.82 2.55 4.42
C VAL A 96 -8.98 2.79 5.66
N ASN A 97 -9.62 2.81 6.81
CA ASN A 97 -8.95 3.04 8.09
C ASN A 97 -8.36 1.75 8.64
N ILE A 98 -7.03 1.70 8.84
CA ILE A 98 -6.36 0.52 9.40
C ILE A 98 -6.76 0.20 10.86
N HIS A 99 -7.28 1.18 11.61
CA HIS A 99 -7.69 1.03 13.01
C HIS A 99 -9.17 0.64 13.17
N GLY A 100 -10.03 1.04 12.22
CA GLY A 100 -11.48 0.98 12.39
C GLY A 100 -12.24 0.21 11.32
N ASP A 101 -11.75 0.15 10.08
CA ASP A 101 -12.50 -0.50 9.00
C ASP A 101 -12.27 -2.00 8.99
N THR A 102 -13.34 -2.77 9.13
CA THR A 102 -13.32 -4.23 8.98
C THR A 102 -13.41 -4.63 7.50
N ILE A 103 -12.36 -4.41 6.72
CA ILE A 103 -12.23 -5.16 5.46
C ILE A 103 -11.80 -6.58 5.81
N GLU A 104 -12.72 -7.53 5.61
CA GLU A 104 -12.44 -8.94 5.83
C GLU A 104 -11.44 -9.46 4.79
N ASN A 105 -10.33 -10.00 5.28
CA ASN A 105 -9.36 -10.70 4.44
C ASN A 105 -9.81 -12.15 4.26
N ASN A 106 -10.72 -12.39 3.32
CA ASN A 106 -11.23 -13.72 3.02
C ASN A 106 -10.24 -14.49 2.14
N LEU A 107 -9.65 -15.56 2.70
CA LEU A 107 -8.86 -16.55 1.96
C LEU A 107 -9.73 -17.77 1.69
N SER A 108 -10.04 -18.02 0.42
CA SER A 108 -10.82 -19.18 0.00
C SER A 108 -9.92 -20.17 -0.75
N GLY A 109 -9.93 -21.44 -0.33
CA GLY A 109 -9.31 -22.54 -1.05
C GLY A 109 -10.36 -23.38 -1.77
N CYS A 110 -10.16 -23.66 -3.05
CA CYS A 110 -10.96 -24.62 -3.80
C CYS A 110 -10.17 -25.92 -3.92
N PHE A 111 -10.71 -27.03 -3.40
CA PHE A 111 -10.08 -28.34 -3.47
C PHE A 111 -10.86 -29.23 -4.45
N MET A 112 -10.13 -29.85 -5.38
CA MET A 112 -10.74 -30.80 -6.30
C MET A 112 -11.00 -32.13 -5.57
N ARG A 113 -12.01 -32.88 -6.02
CA ARG A 113 -12.39 -34.15 -5.41
C ARG A 113 -11.24 -35.15 -5.53
N GLY A 114 -10.56 -35.43 -4.42
CA GLY A 114 -9.45 -36.39 -4.34
C GLY A 114 -8.14 -35.80 -3.81
N ASP A 115 -8.02 -34.48 -3.72
CA ASP A 115 -6.83 -33.85 -3.14
C ASP A 115 -6.76 -34.09 -1.63
N ARG A 116 -5.59 -34.50 -1.13
CA ARG A 116 -5.33 -34.59 0.31
C ARG A 116 -5.06 -33.19 0.84
N ARG A 117 -5.81 -32.84 1.88
CA ARG A 117 -5.75 -31.57 2.62
C ARG A 117 -4.41 -31.36 3.28
#